data_AF-A0A183HPV8-F1
#
_entry.id   AF-A0A183HPV8-F1
#
_cell.length_a   1.000
_cell.length_b   1.000
_cell.length_c   1.000
_cell.angle_alpha   90.00
_cell.angle_beta   90.00
_cell.angle_gamma   90.00
#
_symmetry.space_group_name_H-M   'P 1'
#
loop_
_entity.id
_entity.type
_entity.pdbx_description
1 polymer ?
#
loop_
_entity_poly.entity_id
_entity_poly.type
_entity_poly.pdbx_seq_one_letter_code
_entity_poly.pdbx_strand_id
1 'polypeptide(L)'
;VGNHHEQHKFAIKFNQCGLRRSREYNGIRITTTVIISFHPIFLTKIDRAFRLNCFYMESSKTITQQLEISMMTTQELRHQTQMPICRYEILSGDETGIQVRYAKVGDSVYHKWTCLAETNDLYCMKVHTCTVSDGQGGETVEVLDKKGLAYL
;
A
#
# COMPACT_ATOMS: atom_id res chain seq x y z
N VAL A 1 12.97 22.42 29.09
CA VAL A 1 11.55 22.16 29.38
C VAL A 1 10.82 22.02 28.04
N GLY A 2 10.34 20.88 27.55
CA GLY A 2 10.41 19.50 28.00
C GLY A 2 10.53 18.60 26.76
N ASN A 3 11.37 17.58 26.87
CA ASN A 3 11.47 16.50 25.90
C ASN A 3 10.46 15.42 26.32
N HIS A 4 9.20 15.57 25.89
CA HIS A 4 8.19 14.53 26.05
C HIS A 4 7.77 14.08 24.65
N HIS A 5 8.33 12.95 24.21
CA HIS A 5 7.83 12.20 23.07
C HIS A 5 6.43 11.64 23.41
N GLU A 6 5.40 12.49 23.34
CA GLU A 6 4.02 12.01 23.42
C GLU A 6 3.72 11.22 22.14
N GLN A 7 3.63 9.89 22.28
CA GLN A 7 3.19 9.02 21.21
C GLN A 7 1.68 9.19 21.03
N HIS A 8 1.28 9.99 20.04
CA HIS A 8 -0.13 10.10 19.68
C HIS A 8 -0.60 8.81 19.00
N LYS A 9 -1.55 8.11 19.64
CA LYS A 9 -2.18 6.90 19.12
C LYS A 9 -3.64 7.21 18.77
N PHE A 10 -4.06 6.81 17.58
CA PHE A 10 -5.46 6.85 17.16
C PHE A 10 -5.87 5.47 16.63
N ALA A 11 -7.16 5.14 16.76
CA ALA A 11 -7.73 3.90 16.26
C ALA A 11 -8.90 4.24 15.35
N ILE A 12 -8.92 3.67 14.15
CA ILE A 12 -9.99 3.85 13.18
C ILE A 12 -10.72 2.51 13.04
N LYS A 13 -12.02 2.50 13.34
CA LYS A 13 -12.85 1.31 13.15
C LYS A 13 -13.06 1.05 11.66
N PHE A 14 -13.17 -0.22 11.28
CA PHE A 14 -13.53 -0.58 9.91
C PHE A 14 -14.83 0.12 9.48
N ASN A 15 -14.89 0.56 8.22
CA ASN A 15 -15.99 1.32 7.60
C ASN A 15 -16.22 2.75 8.13
N GLN A 16 -15.28 3.32 8.89
CA GLN A 16 -15.34 4.72 9.32
C GLN A 16 -14.23 5.57 8.68
N CYS A 17 -14.31 6.90 8.80
CA CYS A 17 -13.27 7.86 8.39
C CYS A 17 -12.74 7.68 6.96
N GLY A 18 -13.62 7.36 6.00
CA GLY A 18 -13.23 7.22 4.59
C GLY A 18 -12.32 6.02 4.29
N LEU A 19 -12.26 5.01 5.17
CA LEU A 19 -11.52 3.77 4.91
C LEU A 19 -12.05 3.10 3.63
N ARG A 20 -11.14 2.86 2.68
CA ARG A 20 -11.41 2.15 1.44
C ARG A 20 -10.97 0.69 1.58
N ARG A 21 -11.86 -0.23 1.23
CA ARG A 21 -11.58 -1.68 1.14
C ARG A 21 -11.41 -2.07 -0.32
N SER A 22 -10.34 -2.78 -0.62
CA SER A 22 -10.09 -3.40 -1.92
C SER A 22 -9.81 -4.88 -1.72
N ARG A 23 -10.50 -5.73 -2.47
CA ARG A 23 -10.22 -7.18 -2.48
C ARG A 23 -8.99 -7.44 -3.35
N GLU A 24 -8.08 -8.26 -2.84
CA GLU A 24 -6.84 -8.68 -3.49
C GLU A 24 -6.85 -10.22 -3.56
N TYR A 25 -5.95 -10.82 -4.34
CA TYR A 25 -5.98 -12.26 -4.63
C TYR A 25 -5.90 -13.17 -3.39
N ASN A 26 -5.23 -12.73 -2.34
CA ASN A 26 -4.97 -13.48 -1.11
C ASN A 26 -5.42 -12.75 0.16
N GLY A 27 -6.30 -11.78 0.02
CA GLY A 27 -6.79 -11.03 1.18
C GLY A 27 -7.52 -9.75 0.86
N ILE A 28 -7.55 -8.87 1.85
CA ILE A 28 -8.25 -7.58 1.78
C ILE A 28 -7.25 -6.49 2.13
N ARG A 29 -7.10 -5.53 1.21
CA ARG A 29 -6.34 -4.29 1.46
C ARG A 29 -7.29 -3.22 1.99
N ILE A 30 -6.88 -2.58 3.07
CA ILE A 30 -7.59 -1.47 3.70
C ILE A 30 -6.69 -0.24 3.64
N THR A 31 -7.17 0.83 3.03
CA THR A 31 -6.41 2.05 2.81
C THR A 31 -7.15 3.27 3.34
N THR A 32 -6.44 4.20 3.97
CA THR A 32 -6.96 5.52 4.36
C THR A 32 -5.85 6.56 4.31
N THR A 33 -6.21 7.84 4.15
CA THR A 33 -5.27 8.96 4.19
C THR A 33 -5.56 9.80 5.43
N VAL A 34 -4.57 9.92 6.30
CA VAL A 34 -4.63 10.74 7.52
C VAL A 34 -3.91 12.06 7.26
N ILE A 35 -4.61 13.17 7.47
CA ILE A 35 -4.06 14.52 7.32
C ILE A 35 -3.84 15.12 8.70
N ILE A 36 -2.60 15.50 9.01
CA ILE A 36 -2.23 16.24 10.21
C ILE A 36 -2.11 17.70 9.82
N SER A 37 -3.07 18.52 10.26
CA SER A 37 -3.11 19.96 10.01
C SER A 37 -2.81 20.75 11.28
N PHE A 38 -2.11 21.88 11.11
CA PHE A 38 -1.83 22.83 12.18
C PHE A 38 -2.93 23.87 12.39
N HIS A 39 -3.92 23.92 11.49
CA HIS A 39 -5.10 24.78 11.64
C HIS A 39 -6.38 23.97 11.37
N PRO A 40 -7.38 23.98 12.26
CA PRO A 40 -8.57 23.11 12.16
C PRO A 40 -9.50 23.38 10.97
N ILE A 41 -9.18 24.35 10.10
CA ILE A 41 -10.08 24.85 9.04
C ILE A 41 -9.32 25.04 7.72
N PHE A 42 -8.08 25.50 7.79
CA PHE A 42 -7.29 25.83 6.60
C PHE A 42 -6.21 24.80 6.38
N LEU A 43 -6.21 24.20 5.20
CA LEU A 43 -5.09 23.40 4.73
C LEU A 43 -3.94 24.31 4.35
N THR A 44 -2.78 24.09 4.95
CA THR A 44 -1.59 24.89 4.71
C THR A 44 -0.48 24.07 4.07
N LYS A 45 0.52 24.74 3.48
CA LYS A 45 1.69 24.10 2.87
C LYS A 45 2.48 23.22 3.84
N ILE A 46 2.35 23.44 5.16
CA ILE A 46 3.10 22.69 6.18
C ILE A 46 2.34 21.45 6.69
N ASP A 47 1.08 21.27 6.30
CA ASP A 47 0.27 20.12 6.68
C ASP A 47 0.82 18.83 6.05
N ARG A 48 0.65 17.70 6.73
CA ARG A 48 1.21 16.41 6.30
C ARG A 48 0.10 15.39 6.07
N ALA A 49 0.11 14.76 4.90
CA ALA A 49 -0.80 13.67 4.58
C ALA A 49 -0.05 12.33 4.57
N PHE A 50 -0.61 11.33 5.26
CA PHE A 50 -0.07 9.99 5.37
C PHE A 50 -1.06 8.97 4.84
N ARG A 51 -0.69 8.23 3.80
CA ARG A 51 -1.50 7.13 3.27
C ARG A 51 -1.16 5.83 3.99
N LEU A 52 -2.08 5.35 4.80
CA LEU A 52 -1.97 4.08 5.53
C LEU A 52 -2.49 2.94 4.66
N ASN A 53 -1.74 1.83 4.61
CA ASN A 53 -2.11 0.62 3.89
C ASN A 53 -1.97 -0.59 4.82
N CYS A 54 -3.09 -1.22 5.18
CA CYS A 54 -3.14 -2.43 5.98
C CYS A 54 -3.59 -3.60 5.10
N PHE A 55 -2.78 -4.64 4.99
CA PHE A 55 -3.13 -5.84 4.23
C PHE A 55 -3.49 -6.98 5.19
N TYR A 56 -4.71 -7.50 5.07
CA TYR A 56 -5.20 -8.64 5.84
C TYR A 56 -5.25 -9.86 4.94
N MET A 57 -4.35 -10.81 5.18
CA MET A 57 -4.30 -12.06 4.45
C MET A 57 -5.49 -12.95 4.85
N GLU A 58 -6.24 -13.44 3.87
CA GLU A 58 -7.30 -14.42 4.05
C GLU A 58 -6.66 -15.82 3.98
N SER A 59 -6.06 -16.28 5.08
CA SER A 59 -5.50 -17.63 5.16
C SER A 59 -6.46 -18.58 5.87
N SER A 60 -6.73 -19.73 5.26
CA SER A 60 -7.41 -20.85 5.90
C SER A 60 -6.49 -21.45 6.96
N LYS A 61 -6.60 -21.00 8.21
CA LYS A 61 -5.98 -21.71 9.33
C LYS A 61 -6.81 -22.96 9.63
N THR A 62 -6.38 -24.12 9.16
CA THR A 62 -6.91 -25.40 9.63
C THR A 62 -6.47 -25.60 11.07
N ILE A 63 -7.40 -25.54 12.02
CA ILE A 63 -7.16 -25.96 13.40
C ILE A 63 -7.02 -27.48 13.37
N THR A 64 -5.80 -27.99 13.42
CA THR A 64 -5.56 -29.43 13.53
C THR A 64 -5.86 -29.88 14.96
N GLN A 65 -7.04 -30.45 15.17
CA GLN A 65 -7.41 -31.14 16.40
C GLN A 65 -6.60 -32.45 16.47
N GLN A 66 -5.87 -32.68 17.58
CA GLN A 66 -5.09 -33.90 17.77
C GLN A 66 -6.03 -35.09 18.00
N LEU A 67 -6.33 -35.84 16.94
CA LEU A 67 -6.75 -37.23 17.04
C LEU A 67 -5.78 -38.05 16.19
N GLU A 68 -4.97 -38.87 16.84
CA GLU A 68 -3.94 -39.69 16.19
C GLU A 68 -4.61 -40.93 15.59
N ILE A 69 -4.78 -40.95 14.27
CA ILE A 69 -5.12 -42.15 13.51
C ILE A 69 -4.00 -42.34 12.49
N SER A 70 -3.30 -43.47 12.61
CA SER A 70 -2.14 -43.84 11.79
C SER A 70 -2.55 -44.08 10.34
N MET A 71 -2.48 -43.03 9.54
CA MET A 71 -2.53 -43.07 8.07
C MET A 71 -1.14 -42.66 7.56
N MET A 72 -0.65 -43.30 6.49
CA MET A 72 0.60 -42.88 5.84
C MET A 72 0.52 -41.38 5.54
N THR A 73 1.35 -40.59 6.24
CA THR A 73 1.36 -39.15 6.09
C THR A 73 2.06 -38.79 4.79
N THR A 74 1.29 -38.50 3.75
CA THR A 74 1.79 -37.63 2.68
C THR A 74 2.07 -36.27 3.32
N GLN A 75 3.35 -35.96 3.53
CA GLN A 75 3.77 -34.61 3.91
C GLN A 75 3.45 -33.70 2.71
N GLU A 76 2.36 -32.93 2.80
CA GLU A 76 2.24 -31.75 1.94
C GLU A 76 3.35 -30.79 2.33
N LEU A 77 4.38 -30.69 1.48
CA LEU A 77 5.38 -29.62 1.57
C LEU A 77 4.71 -28.31 1.11
N ARG A 78 3.86 -27.73 1.96
CA ARG A 78 3.34 -26.38 1.75
C ARG A 78 4.47 -25.40 2.01
N HIS A 79 5.25 -25.10 0.98
CA HIS A 79 6.09 -23.91 0.98
C HIS A 79 5.15 -22.70 1.01
N GLN A 80 4.84 -22.19 2.22
CA GLN A 80 4.25 -20.86 2.37
C GLN A 80 5.34 -19.85 1.99
N THR A 81 5.52 -19.62 0.69
CA THR A 81 6.44 -18.60 0.18
C THR A 81 5.91 -17.23 0.61
N GLN A 82 6.75 -16.49 1.33
CA GLN A 82 6.39 -15.15 1.78
C GLN A 82 6.12 -14.24 0.58
N MET A 83 5.16 -13.35 0.72
CA MET A 83 4.88 -12.34 -0.31
C MET A 83 6.00 -11.30 -0.39
N PRO A 84 6.28 -10.76 -1.59
CA PRO A 84 7.27 -9.71 -1.74
C PRO A 84 6.79 -8.40 -1.09
N ILE A 85 7.73 -7.65 -0.53
CA ILE A 85 7.48 -6.32 0.03
C ILE A 85 7.73 -5.30 -1.06
N CYS A 86 6.67 -4.58 -1.47
CA CYS A 86 6.74 -3.57 -2.52
C CYS A 86 6.72 -2.14 -1.97
N ARG A 87 7.51 -1.26 -2.59
CA ARG A 87 7.62 0.17 -2.31
C ARG A 87 7.34 0.97 -3.57
N TYR A 88 6.67 2.11 -3.41
CA TYR A 88 6.39 3.07 -4.46
C TYR A 88 6.99 4.44 -4.09
N GLU A 89 7.69 5.05 -5.04
CA GLU A 89 8.41 6.32 -4.88
C GLU A 89 8.22 7.22 -6.10
N ILE A 90 8.29 8.53 -5.89
CA ILE A 90 8.24 9.54 -6.95
C ILE A 90 9.55 10.31 -6.90
N LEU A 91 10.27 10.32 -8.02
CA LEU A 91 11.57 10.96 -8.19
C LEU A 91 11.46 12.14 -9.15
N SER A 92 12.39 13.09 -9.07
CA SER A 92 12.46 14.23 -9.99
C SER A 92 13.07 13.81 -11.32
N GLY A 93 12.36 14.02 -12.43
CA GLY A 93 12.89 13.84 -13.79
C GLY A 93 13.06 12.38 -14.21
N ASP A 94 14.03 11.68 -13.64
CA ASP A 94 14.46 10.34 -14.06
C ASP A 94 14.62 9.33 -12.89
N GLU A 95 15.09 8.13 -13.22
CA GLU A 95 15.28 7.04 -12.25
C GLU A 95 16.35 7.35 -11.17
N THR A 96 17.30 8.23 -11.48
CA THR A 96 18.35 8.67 -10.54
C THR A 96 17.97 9.93 -9.77
N GLY A 97 16.79 10.48 -10.07
CA GLY A 97 16.24 11.66 -9.45
C GLY A 97 16.10 11.53 -7.94
N ILE A 98 16.13 12.68 -7.27
CA ILE A 98 15.83 12.76 -5.84
C ILE A 98 14.33 12.54 -5.58
N GLN A 99 14.01 11.94 -4.45
CA GLN A 99 12.61 11.76 -4.05
C GLN A 99 11.93 13.10 -3.84
N VAL A 100 10.83 13.33 -4.55
CA VAL A 100 10.06 14.58 -4.48
C VAL A 100 8.78 14.38 -3.70
N ARG A 101 8.44 15.38 -2.88
CA ARG A 101 7.16 15.45 -2.16
C ARG A 101 6.19 16.46 -2.77
N TYR A 102 6.73 17.40 -3.54
CA TYR A 102 5.99 18.49 -4.17
C TYR A 102 6.56 18.69 -5.58
N ALA A 103 5.68 18.94 -6.53
CA ALA A 103 6.02 19.27 -7.92
C ALA A 103 5.12 20.41 -8.38
N LYS A 104 5.61 21.22 -9.32
CA LYS A 104 4.84 22.27 -9.99
C LYS A 104 4.29 21.74 -11.31
N VAL A 105 3.26 22.41 -11.82
CA VAL A 105 2.75 22.14 -13.17
C VAL A 105 3.88 22.38 -14.17
N GLY A 106 4.16 21.38 -15.01
CA GLY A 106 5.27 21.37 -15.97
C GLY A 106 6.51 20.61 -15.51
N ASP A 107 6.63 20.27 -14.22
CA ASP A 107 7.73 19.43 -13.74
C ASP A 107 7.52 17.97 -14.18
N SER A 108 8.58 17.33 -14.68
CA SER A 108 8.57 15.89 -14.96
C SER A 108 8.91 15.09 -13.71
N VAL A 109 8.15 14.03 -13.45
CA VAL A 109 8.36 13.12 -12.32
C VAL A 109 8.46 11.67 -12.79
N TYR A 110 9.30 10.90 -12.12
CA TYR A 110 9.53 9.50 -12.41
C TYR A 110 8.93 8.62 -11.32
N HIS A 111 8.04 7.71 -11.71
CA HIS A 111 7.35 6.80 -10.80
C HIS A 111 8.12 5.48 -10.70
N LYS A 112 8.60 5.13 -9.51
CA LYS A 112 9.41 3.93 -9.26
C LYS A 112 8.68 2.95 -8.34
N TRP A 113 8.54 1.70 -8.81
CA TRP A 113 8.05 0.58 -8.00
C TRP A 113 9.18 -0.44 -7.81
N THR A 114 9.40 -0.85 -6.56
CA THR A 114 10.46 -1.80 -6.19
C THR A 114 9.84 -2.88 -5.31
N CYS A 115 9.95 -4.15 -5.69
CA CYS A 115 9.50 -5.29 -4.89
C CYS A 115 10.66 -6.19 -4.50
N LEU A 116 10.77 -6.52 -3.21
CA LEU A 116 11.79 -7.42 -2.67
C LEU A 116 11.13 -8.74 -2.25
N ALA A 117 11.60 -9.86 -2.81
CA ALA A 117 11.17 -11.21 -2.45
C ALA A 117 12.32 -11.93 -1.72
N GLU A 118 12.00 -12.81 -0.75
CA GLU A 118 13.00 -13.69 -0.12
C GLU A 118 13.46 -14.81 -1.07
N THR A 119 12.59 -15.19 -2.01
CA THR A 119 12.84 -16.24 -3.00
C THR A 119 12.93 -15.60 -4.38
N ASN A 120 14.08 -15.79 -5.04
CA ASN A 120 14.28 -15.31 -6.40
C ASN A 120 13.40 -16.10 -7.39
N ASP A 121 13.00 -15.43 -8.47
CA ASP A 121 12.26 -15.98 -9.62
C ASP A 121 10.84 -16.54 -9.34
N LEU A 122 10.36 -16.39 -8.10
CA LEU A 122 9.03 -16.86 -7.71
C LEU A 122 7.92 -15.86 -8.05
N TYR A 123 8.25 -14.57 -8.11
CA TYR A 123 7.31 -13.49 -8.37
C TYR A 123 7.85 -12.52 -9.42
N CYS A 124 6.95 -11.99 -10.25
CA CYS A 124 7.20 -10.89 -11.18
C CYS A 124 6.26 -9.72 -10.87
N MET A 125 6.78 -8.50 -10.94
CA MET A 125 5.99 -7.29 -10.72
C MET A 125 5.48 -6.74 -12.06
N LYS A 126 4.16 -6.53 -12.15
CA LYS A 126 3.54 -5.76 -13.24
C LYS A 126 2.66 -4.67 -12.65
N VAL A 127 2.88 -3.42 -13.08
CA VAL A 127 1.97 -2.32 -12.76
C VAL A 127 0.79 -2.40 -13.72
N HIS A 128 -0.41 -2.69 -13.19
CA HIS A 128 -1.60 -2.91 -13.99
C HIS A 128 -2.49 -1.68 -14.12
N THR A 129 -2.60 -0.81 -13.12
CA THR A 129 -3.46 0.39 -13.20
C THR A 129 -2.95 1.45 -12.25
N CYS A 130 -2.84 2.69 -12.73
CA CYS A 130 -2.49 3.85 -11.91
C CYS A 130 -3.50 4.95 -12.14
N THR A 131 -4.06 5.45 -11.03
CA THR A 131 -5.05 6.51 -11.03
C THR A 131 -4.64 7.63 -10.10
N VAL A 132 -4.93 8.86 -10.53
CA VAL A 132 -4.73 10.07 -9.74
C VAL A 132 -6.09 10.59 -9.32
N SER A 133 -6.21 10.97 -8.05
CA SER A 133 -7.42 11.54 -7.47
C SER A 133 -7.04 12.71 -6.58
N ASP A 134 -7.85 13.76 -6.59
CA ASP A 134 -7.70 14.93 -5.72
C ASP A 134 -8.00 14.67 -4.23
N GLY A 135 -8.49 13.47 -3.90
CA GLY A 135 -8.84 13.05 -2.54
C GLY A 135 -10.15 13.63 -2.02
N GLN A 136 -10.84 14.50 -2.78
CA GLN A 136 -12.10 15.13 -2.40
C GLN A 136 -13.34 14.37 -2.91
N GLY A 137 -13.13 13.22 -3.55
CA GLY A 137 -14.21 12.39 -4.09
C GLY A 137 -14.63 12.77 -5.50
N GLY A 138 -13.84 13.59 -6.22
CA GLY A 138 -14.01 13.82 -7.64
C GLY A 138 -13.64 12.61 -8.50
N GLU A 139 -13.79 12.78 -9.82
CA GLU A 139 -13.42 11.75 -10.80
C GLU A 139 -11.92 11.45 -10.75
N THR A 140 -11.57 10.18 -10.87
CA THR A 140 -10.17 9.74 -10.93
C THR A 140 -9.68 9.75 -12.36
N VAL A 141 -8.47 10.26 -12.59
CA VAL A 141 -7.82 10.24 -13.90
C VAL A 141 -6.94 9.00 -14.00
N GLU A 142 -7.12 8.19 -15.05
CA GLU A 142 -6.24 7.06 -15.35
C GLU A 142 -4.94 7.54 -16.01
N VAL A 143 -3.82 7.17 -15.41
CA VAL A 143 -2.46 7.41 -15.94
C VAL A 143 -1.91 6.17 -16.63
N LEU A 144 -2.23 4.99 -16.07
CA LEU A 144 -1.91 3.68 -16.65
C LEU A 144 -3.19 2.86 -16.76
N ASP A 145 -3.45 2.36 -17.95
CA ASP A 145 -4.58 1.49 -18.28
C ASP A 145 -4.40 0.07 -17.72
N LYS A 146 -5.47 -0.74 -17.73
CA LYS A 146 -5.48 -2.14 -17.28
C LYS A 146 -4.46 -3.05 -18.00
N LYS A 147 -3.94 -2.67 -19.16
CA LYS A 147 -2.93 -3.45 -19.87
C LYS A 147 -1.51 -3.08 -19.43
N GLY A 148 -1.36 -1.96 -18.72
CA GLY A 148 -0.09 -1.35 -18.31
C GLY A 148 0.42 -0.30 -19.30
N LEU A 149 -0.46 0.24 -20.15
CA LEU A 149 -0.15 1.28 -21.13
C LEU A 149 -0.38 2.66 -20.54
N ALA A 150 0.55 3.58 -20.77
CA ALA A 150 0.45 4.96 -20.32
C ALA A 150 -0.44 5.79 -21.27
N TYR A 151 -1.28 6.65 -20.69
CA TYR A 151 -2.14 7.58 -21.42
C TYR A 151 -1.54 9.00 -21.56
N LEU A 152 -0.34 9.22 -21.01
CA LEU A 152 0.37 10.51 -20.98
C LEU A 152 1.72 10.41 -21.68
#